data_AF-A0AAW1XHN4-F1
#
_entry.id   AF-A0AAW1XHN4-F1
#
_cell.length_a   1.000
_cell.length_b   1.000
_cell.length_c   1.000
_cell.angle_alpha   90.00
_cell.angle_beta   90.00
_cell.angle_gamma   90.00
#
_symmetry.space_group_name_H-M   'P 1'
#
loop_
_entity.id
_entity.type
_entity.pdbx_description
1 polymer ?
#
loop_
_entity_poly.entity_id
_entity_poly.type
_entity_poly.pdbx_seq_one_letter_code
_entity_poly.pdbx_strand_id
1 'polypeptide(L)'
;MEVTQILHMNNGEGETSYAKNSTLQRKTLSMVKPIIMEAVLELMMSSNIMGIESMGIADLGCSSGPNTLLSSRRSWMSYAELISRRQSQSSECI
;
A
#
# COMPACT_ATOMS: atom_id res chain seq x y z
N MET A 1 9.48 18.32 25.30
CA MET A 1 9.29 16.85 25.23
C MET A 1 8.79 16.53 23.84
N GLU A 2 9.55 15.79 23.05
CA GLU A 2 9.08 15.33 21.73
C GLU A 2 8.14 14.14 21.95
N VAL A 3 6.83 14.33 21.77
CA VAL A 3 5.79 13.33 22.08
C VAL A 3 5.90 12.08 21.19
N THR A 4 6.39 12.27 19.97
CA THR A 4 6.70 11.24 18.96
C THR A 4 7.76 10.23 19.41
N GLN A 5 8.69 10.61 20.30
CA GLN A 5 9.66 9.67 20.87
C GLN A 5 9.06 8.78 21.96
N ILE A 6 7.89 9.15 22.50
CA ILE A 6 7.23 8.44 23.61
C ILE A 6 6.09 7.55 23.10
N LEU A 7 5.39 7.97 22.04
CA LEU A 7 4.27 7.23 21.44
C LEU A 7 4.73 6.39 20.25
N HIS A 8 5.09 5.14 20.50
CA HIS A 8 5.40 4.16 19.46
C HIS A 8 4.74 2.81 19.75
N MET A 9 4.60 1.98 18.71
CA MET A 9 4.12 0.61 18.87
C MET A 9 5.21 -0.26 19.50
N ASN A 10 4.84 -1.37 20.14
CA ASN A 10 5.82 -2.31 20.70
C ASN A 10 6.75 -2.85 19.59
N ASN A 11 8.03 -2.50 19.69
CA ASN A 11 9.04 -2.90 18.72
C ASN A 11 9.47 -4.37 18.88
N GLY A 12 10.26 -4.85 17.92
CA GLY A 12 10.88 -6.18 17.95
C GLY A 12 9.97 -7.30 17.42
N GLU A 13 10.40 -8.54 17.66
CA GLU A 13 9.76 -9.77 17.14
C GLU A 13 9.31 -10.75 18.26
N GLY A 14 9.41 -10.32 19.52
CA GLY A 14 8.98 -11.09 20.68
C GLY A 14 7.45 -11.24 20.77
N GLU A 15 6.98 -12.08 21.68
CA GLU A 15 5.55 -12.41 21.81
C GLU A 15 4.64 -11.21 22.11
N THR A 16 5.16 -10.15 22.73
CA THR A 16 4.41 -8.92 23.03
C THR A 16 4.62 -7.82 21.98
N SER A 17 5.36 -8.11 20.91
CA SER A 17 5.64 -7.14 19.83
C SER A 17 4.40 -6.83 19.00
N TYR A 18 4.39 -5.65 18.40
CA TYR A 18 3.36 -5.27 17.43
C TYR A 18 3.35 -6.19 16.21
N ALA A 19 4.51 -6.68 15.76
CA ALA A 19 4.62 -7.59 14.62
C ALA A 19 3.75 -8.86 14.80
N LYS A 20 3.63 -9.37 16.04
CA LYS A 20 2.83 -10.55 16.39
C LYS A 20 1.41 -10.24 16.88
N ASN A 21 1.15 -9.03 17.37
CA ASN A 21 -0.15 -8.66 18.00
C ASN A 21 -1.01 -7.68 17.17
N SER A 22 -0.67 -7.43 15.91
CA SER A 22 -1.35 -6.43 15.07
C SER A 22 -2.40 -7.00 14.11
N THR A 23 -3.13 -8.04 14.54
CA THR A 23 -4.12 -8.75 13.71
C THR A 23 -5.29 -7.85 13.30
N LEU A 24 -5.72 -6.93 14.17
CA LEU A 24 -6.80 -5.99 13.85
C LEU A 24 -6.39 -5.03 12.73
N GLN A 25 -5.21 -4.42 12.84
CA GLN A 25 -4.68 -3.52 11.83
C GLN A 25 -4.46 -4.24 10.50
N ARG A 26 -3.99 -5.49 10.53
CA ARG A 26 -3.88 -6.33 9.32
C ARG A 26 -5.23 -6.55 8.65
N LYS A 27 -6.28 -6.88 9.41
CA LYS A 27 -7.63 -7.06 8.87
C LYS A 27 -8.16 -5.76 8.26
N THR A 28 -7.97 -4.63 8.95
CA THR A 28 -8.33 -3.31 8.42
C THR A 28 -7.62 -3.02 7.11
N LEU A 29 -6.31 -3.26 7.03
CA LEU A 29 -5.53 -3.10 5.79
C LEU A 29 -6.12 -3.95 4.64
N SER A 30 -6.51 -5.19 4.90
CA SER A 30 -7.17 -6.03 3.88
C SER A 30 -8.52 -5.48 3.44
N MET A 31 -9.29 -4.88 4.34
CA MET A 31 -10.61 -4.29 4.01
C MET A 31 -10.49 -2.99 3.22
N VAL A 32 -9.51 -2.14 3.53
CA VAL A 32 -9.31 -0.85 2.82
C VAL A 32 -8.51 -0.99 1.53
N LYS A 33 -7.82 -2.12 1.33
CA LYS A 33 -7.07 -2.43 0.11
C LYS A 33 -7.82 -2.09 -1.19
N PRO A 34 -9.07 -2.55 -1.43
CA PRO A 34 -9.79 -2.21 -2.66
C PRO A 34 -9.96 -0.71 -2.87
N ILE A 35 -10.25 0.05 -1.79
CA ILE A 35 -10.45 1.51 -1.86
C ILE A 35 -9.15 2.21 -2.25
N ILE A 36 -8.02 1.83 -1.65
CA ILE A 36 -6.70 2.37 -2.00
C ILE A 36 -6.36 2.06 -3.47
N MET A 37 -6.67 0.84 -3.92
CA MET A 37 -6.42 0.43 -5.29
C MET A 37 -7.24 1.22 -6.31
N GLU A 38 -8.52 1.46 -6.03
CA GLU A 38 -9.40 2.26 -6.88
C GLU A 38 -8.89 3.70 -7.00
N ALA A 39 -8.55 4.33 -5.87
CA ALA A 39 -8.02 5.69 -5.86
C ALA A 39 -6.71 5.83 -6.67
N VAL A 40 -5.83 4.83 -6.63
CA VAL A 40 -4.59 4.90 -7.43
C VAL A 40 -4.80 4.56 -8.90
N LEU A 41 -5.78 3.71 -9.25
CA LEU A 41 -6.19 3.56 -10.66
C LEU A 41 -6.67 4.88 -11.23
N GLU A 42 -7.57 5.57 -10.52
CA GLU A 42 -8.09 6.88 -10.95
C GLU A 42 -6.96 7.89 -11.10
N LEU A 43 -6.01 7.92 -10.15
CA LEU A 43 -4.84 8.79 -10.22
C LEU A 43 -3.99 8.50 -11.47
N MET A 44 -3.72 7.23 -11.77
CA MET A 44 -2.90 6.84 -12.93
C MET A 44 -3.60 7.03 -14.27
N MET A 45 -4.93 6.90 -14.30
CA MET A 45 -5.73 7.15 -15.50
C MET A 45 -5.99 8.65 -15.73
N SER A 46 -5.68 9.50 -14.74
CA SER A 46 -5.77 10.94 -14.93
C SER A 46 -4.76 11.41 -15.98
N SER A 47 -5.21 12.29 -16.88
CA SER A 47 -4.43 12.83 -17.99
C SER A 47 -3.17 13.57 -17.55
N ASN A 48 -3.10 14.01 -16.29
CA ASN A 48 -1.94 14.69 -15.72
C ASN A 48 -0.80 13.74 -15.35
N ILE A 49 -1.05 12.42 -15.31
CA ILE A 49 -0.14 11.40 -14.77
C ILE A 49 0.13 10.31 -15.83
N MET A 50 -0.62 10.29 -16.93
CA MET A 50 -0.33 9.47 -18.10
C MET A 50 1.08 9.75 -18.63
N GLY A 51 1.95 8.72 -18.59
CA GLY A 51 3.33 8.80 -19.06
C GLY A 51 4.39 9.00 -17.98
N ILE A 52 4.02 9.01 -16.69
CA ILE A 52 5.01 8.98 -15.61
C ILE A 52 5.76 7.64 -15.60
N GLU A 53 7.09 7.71 -15.73
CA GLU A 53 7.98 6.53 -15.71
C GLU A 53 8.15 5.91 -14.32
N SER A 54 7.96 6.70 -13.25
CA SER A 54 8.12 6.24 -11.87
C SER A 54 7.18 6.94 -10.90
N MET A 55 6.50 6.18 -10.04
CA MET A 55 5.66 6.69 -8.96
C MET A 55 6.27 6.33 -7.60
N GLY A 56 6.42 7.33 -6.74
CA GLY A 56 6.86 7.12 -5.35
C GLY A 56 5.66 6.84 -4.44
N ILE A 57 5.79 5.83 -3.56
CA ILE A 57 4.77 5.47 -2.56
C ILE A 57 5.44 5.50 -1.19
N ALA A 58 4.77 6.12 -0.21
CA ALA A 58 5.23 6.18 1.18
C ALA A 58 4.14 5.66 2.13
N ASP A 59 4.53 4.81 3.08
CA ASP A 59 3.67 4.31 4.16
C ASP A 59 3.94 5.10 5.44
N LEU A 60 3.06 6.05 5.75
CA LEU A 60 3.21 6.94 6.90
C LEU A 60 2.71 6.23 8.17
N GLY A 61 3.62 5.98 9.12
CA GLY A 61 3.31 5.20 10.32
C GLY A 61 3.41 3.69 10.13
N CYS A 62 4.39 3.24 9.34
CA CYS A 62 4.60 1.84 8.96
C CYS A 62 4.79 0.85 10.14
N SER A 63 5.17 1.35 11.32
CA SER A 63 5.47 0.52 12.51
C SER A 63 6.49 -0.59 12.20
N SER A 64 6.63 -1.57 13.10
CA SER A 64 7.48 -2.75 12.91
C SER A 64 6.67 -3.96 12.42
N GLY A 65 7.23 -4.76 11.51
CA GLY A 65 6.66 -6.06 11.13
C GLY A 65 5.91 -6.07 9.79
N PRO A 66 5.20 -7.17 9.48
CA PRO A 66 4.80 -7.52 8.11
C PRO A 66 3.61 -6.73 7.55
N ASN A 67 2.95 -5.89 8.35
CA ASN A 67 1.78 -5.12 7.90
C ASN A 67 2.15 -4.08 6.84
N THR A 68 3.30 -3.42 6.98
CA THR A 68 3.78 -2.45 5.97
C THR A 68 3.99 -3.12 4.61
N LEU A 69 4.57 -4.32 4.57
CA LEU A 69 4.80 -5.07 3.32
C LEU A 69 3.51 -5.52 2.63
N LEU A 70 2.46 -5.78 3.41
CA LEU A 70 1.11 -6.07 2.90
C LEU A 70 0.49 -4.83 2.25
N SER A 71 0.72 -3.66 2.82
CA SER A 71 0.30 -2.37 2.27
C SER A 71 1.08 -2.01 1.00
N SER A 72 2.42 -2.09 1.01
CA SER A 72 3.28 -1.45 0.01
C SER A 72 3.89 -2.38 -1.06
N ARG A 73 4.11 -3.68 -0.80
CA ARG A 73 4.78 -4.55 -1.79
C ARG A 73 3.85 -5.55 -2.46
N ARG A 74 3.15 -6.38 -1.68
CA ARG A 74 2.34 -7.48 -2.24
C ARG A 74 1.09 -7.01 -2.95
N SER A 75 0.49 -5.92 -2.48
CA SER A 75 -0.75 -5.39 -3.06
C SER A 75 -0.50 -4.66 -4.39
N TRP A 76 0.67 -4.06 -4.57
CA TRP A 76 1.01 -3.27 -5.77
C TRP A 76 1.61 -4.09 -6.91
N MET A 77 2.28 -5.21 -6.62
CA MET A 77 2.77 -6.10 -7.68
C MET A 77 1.63 -6.65 -8.54
N SER A 78 0.51 -7.03 -7.90
CA SER A 78 -0.70 -7.47 -8.60
C SER A 78 -1.37 -6.34 -9.41
N TYR A 79 -1.06 -5.09 -9.09
CA TYR A 79 -1.65 -3.89 -9.69
C TYR A 79 -0.91 -3.47 -10.96
N ALA A 80 0.43 -3.54 -10.98
CA ALA A 80 1.20 -3.35 -12.21
C ALA A 80 0.75 -4.30 -13.32
N GLU A 81 0.41 -5.54 -12.96
CA GLU A 81 -0.11 -6.52 -13.91
C GLU A 81 -1.53 -6.17 -14.41
N LEU A 82 -2.40 -5.66 -13.53
CA LEU A 82 -3.77 -5.26 -13.88
C LEU A 82 -3.79 -4.02 -14.79
N ILE A 83 -2.90 -3.06 -14.58
CA ILE A 83 -2.72 -1.90 -15.48
C ILE A 83 -2.22 -2.36 -16.84
N SER A 84 -1.17 -3.20 -16.90
CA SER A 84 -0.65 -3.70 -18.17
C SER A 84 -1.74 -4.40 -18.99
N ARG A 85 -2.61 -5.19 -18.34
CA ARG A 85 -3.75 -5.84 -19.01
C ARG A 85 -4.79 -4.84 -19.52
N ARG A 86 -5.12 -3.78 -18.75
CA ARG A 86 -6.09 -2.76 -19.17
C ARG A 86 -5.57 -1.85 -20.27
N GLN A 87 -4.31 -1.44 -20.22
CA GLN A 87 -3.69 -0.67 -21.31
C GLN A 87 -3.67 -1.48 -22.60
N SER A 88 -3.30 -2.76 -22.55
CA SER A 88 -3.32 -3.66 -23.72
C SER A 88 -4.72 -3.78 -24.34
N GLN A 89 -5.79 -3.89 -23.53
CA GLN A 89 -7.17 -3.93 -24.04
C GLN A 89 -7.63 -2.60 -24.65
N SER A 90 -7.20 -1.45 -24.08
CA SER A 90 -7.57 -0.14 -24.64
C SER A 90 -6.93 0.13 -26.01
N SER A 91 -5.75 -0.43 -26.28
CA SER A 91 -5.09 -0.35 -27.58
C SER A 91 -5.63 -1.32 -28.63
N GLU A 92 -6.37 -2.36 -28.23
CA GLU A 92 -7.05 -3.30 -29.13
C GLU A 92 -8.47 -2.83 -29.53
N CYS A 93 -9.03 -1.83 -28.84
CA CYS A 93 -10.34 -1.24 -29.14
C CYS A 93 -10.29 -0.01 -30.06
N ILE A 94 -9.15 0.27 -30.71
CA ILE A 94 -8.98 1.34 -31.70
C ILE A 94 -8.81 0.74 -33.09
#